data_AF-A0A327J0F3-F1
#
_entry.id   AF-A0A327J0F3-F1
#
_cell.length_a   1.000
_cell.length_b   1.000
_cell.length_c   1.000
_cell.angle_alpha   90.00
_cell.angle_beta   90.00
_cell.angle_gamma   90.00
#
_symmetry.space_group_name_H-M   'P 1'
#
loop_
_entity.id
_entity.type
_entity.pdbx_description
1 polymer ?
#
loop_
_entity_poly.entity_id
_entity_poly.type
_entity_poly.pdbx_seq_one_letter_code
_entity_poly.pdbx_strand_id
1 'polypeptide(L)'
;MNMRIDETRLNQLLQNIKHDGQQQQVQQTNINMTNKTEGNAKHLNLLDIELYMMNDPYSEKGIKNLLQKSPIGLGDAPTKQDIEKMGYNFKMTAFHIGAPVTYESPDGGTITVYDGKGDANMGEDQRKIIYKKGNLVQTMYYDDNGKLRAGNITVRSAITNSKECYADFQVRNNNITTIATHS
;
A
#
# COMPACT_ATOMS: atom_id res chain seq x y z
N MET A 1 -41.59 -38.79 -30.37
CA MET A 1 -41.61 -38.29 -28.98
C MET A 1 -40.86 -36.97 -28.97
N ASN A 2 -41.58 -35.84 -29.02
CA ASN A 2 -40.97 -34.51 -29.01
C ASN A 2 -40.67 -34.12 -27.56
N MET A 3 -39.38 -34.02 -27.21
CA MET A 3 -38.95 -33.38 -25.97
C MET A 3 -39.27 -31.89 -26.08
N ARG A 4 -40.38 -31.47 -25.45
CA ARG A 4 -40.60 -30.06 -25.12
C ARG A 4 -39.59 -29.68 -24.06
N ILE A 5 -38.64 -28.83 -24.44
CA ILE A 5 -37.77 -28.14 -23.49
C ILE A 5 -38.69 -27.25 -22.66
N ASP A 6 -38.70 -27.50 -21.36
CA ASP A 6 -39.48 -26.75 -20.38
C ASP A 6 -38.97 -25.30 -20.34
N GLU A 7 -39.74 -24.38 -20.93
CA GLU A 7 -39.44 -22.95 -21.01
C GLU A 7 -39.16 -22.33 -19.63
N THR A 8 -39.66 -22.95 -18.56
CA THR A 8 -39.42 -22.57 -17.17
C THR A 8 -37.95 -22.74 -16.78
N ARG A 9 -37.31 -23.84 -17.21
CA ARG A 9 -35.88 -24.11 -16.95
C ARG A 9 -34.97 -23.24 -17.80
N LEU A 10 -35.38 -22.94 -19.04
CA LEU A 10 -34.63 -22.03 -19.91
C LEU A 10 -34.67 -20.59 -19.38
N ASN A 11 -35.82 -20.14 -18.85
CA ASN A 11 -35.94 -18.83 -18.21
C ASN A 11 -35.17 -18.73 -16.89
N GLN A 12 -35.07 -19.80 -16.09
CA GLN A 12 -34.20 -19.83 -14.90
C GLN A 12 -32.71 -19.77 -15.25
N LEU A 13 -32.26 -20.48 -16.28
CA LEU A 13 -30.88 -20.39 -16.77
C LEU A 13 -30.56 -18.99 -17.33
N LEU A 14 -31.49 -18.38 -18.07
CA LEU A 14 -31.33 -17.03 -18.61
C LEU A 14 -31.37 -15.95 -17.52
N GLN A 15 -32.11 -16.15 -16.42
CA GLN A 15 -32.05 -15.26 -15.26
C GLN A 15 -30.73 -15.38 -14.49
N ASN A 16 -30.18 -16.59 -14.37
CA ASN A 16 -28.86 -16.78 -13.75
C ASN A 16 -27.74 -16.15 -14.58
N ILE A 17 -27.79 -16.26 -15.92
CA ILE A 17 -26.80 -15.62 -16.81
C ILE A 17 -26.96 -14.08 -16.84
N LYS A 18 -28.19 -13.55 -16.67
CA LYS A 18 -28.41 -12.10 -16.52
C LYS A 18 -27.92 -11.55 -15.18
N HIS A 19 -27.78 -12.39 -14.15
CA HIS A 19 -27.17 -12.01 -12.87
C HIS A 19 -25.64 -12.08 -12.89
N ASP A 20 -25.03 -12.91 -13.74
CA ASP A 20 -23.58 -12.94 -13.95
C ASP A 20 -23.06 -11.86 -14.92
N GLY A 21 -23.97 -11.15 -15.60
CA GLY A 21 -23.66 -10.03 -16.51
C GLY A 21 -23.63 -8.66 -15.84
N GLN A 22 -23.94 -8.56 -14.54
CA GLN A 22 -23.58 -7.37 -13.78
C GLN A 22 -22.12 -7.53 -13.41
N GLN A 23 -21.25 -6.80 -14.12
CA GLN A 23 -19.97 -6.38 -13.59
C GLN A 23 -20.24 -6.01 -12.13
N GLN A 24 -19.76 -6.83 -11.20
CA GLN A 24 -19.63 -6.40 -9.83
C GLN A 24 -18.76 -5.15 -9.95
N GLN A 25 -19.40 -3.98 -9.94
CA GLN A 25 -18.80 -2.80 -9.39
C GLN A 25 -18.49 -3.23 -7.96
N VAL A 26 -17.30 -3.83 -7.79
CA VAL A 26 -16.64 -3.98 -6.51
C VAL A 26 -16.76 -2.58 -5.96
N GLN A 27 -17.63 -2.43 -4.97
CA GLN A 27 -17.86 -1.16 -4.33
C GLN A 27 -16.49 -0.82 -3.73
N GLN A 28 -15.72 -0.03 -4.48
CA GLN A 28 -14.39 0.42 -4.10
C GLN A 28 -14.64 1.24 -2.85
N THR A 29 -14.51 0.57 -1.71
CA THR A 29 -14.48 1.22 -0.42
C THR A 29 -13.22 2.06 -0.46
N ASN A 30 -13.38 3.33 -0.85
CA ASN A 30 -12.33 4.32 -0.76
C ASN A 30 -11.76 4.19 0.65
N ILE A 31 -10.49 3.82 0.77
CA ILE A 31 -9.89 3.77 2.08
C ILE A 31 -9.70 5.24 2.46
N ASN A 32 -10.58 5.76 3.31
CA ASN A 32 -10.44 7.11 3.84
C ASN A 32 -9.31 7.07 4.86
N MET A 33 -8.09 7.26 4.36
CA MET A 33 -6.85 7.11 5.13
C MET A 33 -6.45 8.47 5.70
N THR A 34 -7.40 9.18 6.31
CA THR A 34 -7.13 10.44 7.01
C THR A 34 -6.78 10.12 8.46
N ASN A 35 -5.51 9.77 8.68
CA ASN A 35 -5.01 9.48 10.01
C ASN A 35 -3.85 10.42 10.33
N LYS A 36 -4.19 11.69 10.58
CA LYS A 36 -3.49 12.47 11.61
C LYS A 36 -3.86 11.86 12.96
N THR A 37 -3.50 10.59 13.21
CA THR A 37 -3.92 9.93 14.44
C THR A 37 -3.06 10.50 15.56
N GLU A 38 -3.70 11.29 16.42
CA GLU A 38 -3.13 11.73 17.67
C GLU A 38 -2.76 10.51 18.51
N GLY A 39 -1.46 10.26 18.69
CA GLY A 39 -0.92 9.59 19.87
C GLY A 39 -0.59 8.10 19.80
N ASN A 40 -1.03 7.32 18.81
CA ASN A 40 -0.62 5.92 18.71
C ASN A 40 0.26 5.69 17.48
N ALA A 41 1.56 5.56 17.71
CA ALA A 41 2.53 5.24 16.69
C ALA A 41 2.16 3.93 16.00
N LYS A 42 1.87 4.01 14.70
CA LYS A 42 1.60 2.83 13.88
C LYS A 42 2.92 2.17 13.54
N HIS A 43 3.23 1.08 14.23
CA HIS A 43 4.36 0.22 13.91
C HIS A 43 3.84 -1.10 13.36
N LEU A 44 4.16 -1.35 12.09
CA LEU A 44 4.03 -2.67 11.49
C LEU A 44 5.04 -3.58 12.18
N ASN A 45 4.60 -4.64 12.86
CA ASN A 45 5.51 -5.60 13.47
C ASN A 45 5.87 -6.73 12.49
N LEU A 46 6.90 -7.53 12.79
CA LEU A 46 7.33 -8.61 11.90
C LEU A 46 6.28 -9.71 11.76
N LEU A 47 5.54 -10.00 12.84
CA LEU A 47 4.48 -11.02 12.84
C LEU A 47 3.36 -10.67 11.86
N ASP A 48 2.98 -9.40 11.73
CA ASP A 48 1.98 -8.95 10.77
C ASP A 48 2.41 -9.24 9.32
N ILE A 49 3.70 -9.10 9.02
CA ILE A 49 4.28 -9.36 7.70
C ILE A 49 4.33 -10.87 7.43
N GLU A 50 4.75 -11.65 8.43
CA GLU A 50 4.80 -13.11 8.33
C GLU A 50 3.41 -13.71 8.15
N LEU A 51 2.42 -13.26 8.94
CA LEU A 51 1.02 -13.70 8.81
C LEU A 51 0.43 -13.37 7.44
N TYR A 52 0.75 -12.19 6.89
CA TYR A 52 0.36 -11.84 5.52
C TYR A 52 0.92 -12.85 4.51
N MET A 53 2.22 -13.15 4.59
CA MET A 53 2.88 -14.06 3.65
C MET A 53 2.40 -15.51 3.77
N MET A 54 2.00 -15.94 4.97
CA MET A 54 1.52 -17.30 5.23
C MET A 54 0.06 -17.51 4.80
N ASN A 55 -0.82 -16.55 5.08
CA ASN A 55 -2.26 -16.77 4.98
C ASN A 55 -2.89 -16.16 3.72
N ASP A 56 -2.53 -14.92 3.41
CA ASP A 56 -3.25 -14.14 2.40
C ASP A 56 -2.30 -13.38 1.43
N PRO A 57 -1.21 -14.02 0.94
CA PRO A 57 -0.30 -13.38 -0.02
C PRO A 57 -1.10 -13.03 -1.28
N TYR A 58 -0.82 -11.87 -1.87
CA TYR A 58 -1.53 -11.37 -3.07
C TYR A 58 -2.99 -10.96 -2.88
N SER A 59 -3.56 -11.07 -1.68
CA SER A 59 -4.92 -10.59 -1.45
C SER A 59 -4.96 -9.07 -1.25
N GLU A 60 -5.96 -8.41 -1.83
CA GLU A 60 -6.23 -7.00 -1.56
C GLU A 60 -6.47 -6.76 -0.07
N LYS A 61 -7.21 -7.65 0.60
CA LYS A 61 -7.50 -7.57 2.04
C LYS A 61 -6.23 -7.59 2.89
N GLY A 62 -5.29 -8.50 2.58
CA GLY A 62 -4.01 -8.59 3.27
C GLY A 62 -3.18 -7.33 3.10
N ILE A 63 -3.10 -6.80 1.87
CA ILE A 63 -2.41 -5.53 1.61
C ILE A 63 -3.06 -4.36 2.37
N LYS A 64 -4.40 -4.28 2.38
CA LYS A 64 -5.13 -3.26 3.16
C LYS A 64 -4.79 -3.32 4.64
N ASN A 65 -4.70 -4.52 5.22
CA ASN A 65 -4.35 -4.69 6.63
C ASN A 65 -2.93 -4.20 6.92
N LEU A 66 -1.96 -4.49 6.04
CA LEU A 66 -0.60 -3.95 6.16
C LEU A 66 -0.60 -2.43 6.09
N LEU A 67 -1.29 -1.84 5.11
CA LEU A 67 -1.37 -0.39 4.92
C LEU A 67 -2.01 0.33 6.10
N GLN A 68 -3.06 -0.25 6.70
CA GLN A 68 -3.73 0.34 7.87
C GLN A 68 -2.80 0.46 9.10
N LYS A 69 -1.79 -0.42 9.19
CA LYS A 69 -0.78 -0.45 10.26
C LYS A 69 0.54 0.23 9.86
N SER A 70 0.66 0.66 8.61
CA SER A 70 1.85 1.37 8.14
C SER A 70 1.92 2.79 8.70
N PRO A 71 3.13 3.30 9.01
CA PRO A 71 3.34 4.70 9.37
C PRO A 71 3.22 5.66 8.17
N ILE A 72 3.14 5.17 6.92
CA ILE A 72 3.10 6.01 5.72
C ILE A 72 1.96 5.63 4.76
N GLY A 73 1.71 6.51 3.79
CA GLY A 73 0.79 6.27 2.68
C GLY A 73 -0.67 6.61 2.96
N LEU A 74 -0.95 7.25 4.09
CA LEU A 74 -2.28 7.69 4.50
C LEU A 74 -2.43 9.21 4.28
N GLY A 75 -2.88 9.61 3.08
CA GLY A 75 -3.13 11.00 2.76
C GLY A 75 -1.86 11.81 2.48
N ASP A 76 -1.75 13.01 3.06
CA ASP A 76 -0.63 13.93 2.83
C ASP A 76 0.70 13.33 3.30
N ALA A 77 1.80 13.76 2.69
CA ALA A 77 3.14 13.38 3.13
C ALA A 77 3.33 13.76 4.61
N PRO A 78 3.70 12.82 5.50
CA PRO A 78 3.97 13.13 6.90
C PRO A 78 5.12 14.12 7.01
N THR A 79 4.99 15.07 7.93
CA THR A 79 6.06 16.00 8.26
C THR A 79 7.11 15.33 9.15
N LYS A 80 8.27 15.97 9.32
CA LYS A 80 9.29 15.54 10.29
C LYS A 80 8.69 15.34 11.70
N GLN A 81 7.86 16.29 12.15
CA GLN A 81 7.25 16.21 13.47
C GLN A 81 6.28 15.03 13.59
N ASP A 82 5.56 14.69 12.51
CA ASP A 82 4.68 13.52 12.48
C ASP A 82 5.51 12.22 12.59
N ILE A 83 6.62 12.14 11.86
CA ILE A 83 7.54 10.99 11.89
C ILE A 83 8.15 10.79 13.29
N GLU A 84 8.59 11.88 13.93
CA GLU A 84 9.13 11.83 15.29
C GLU A 84 8.07 11.46 16.33
N LYS A 85 6.82 11.96 16.19
CA LYS A 85 5.69 11.55 17.04
C LYS A 85 5.33 10.07 16.88
N MET A 86 5.60 9.48 15.71
CA MET A 86 5.49 8.04 15.49
C MET A 86 6.67 7.24 16.07
N GLY A 87 7.59 7.86 16.82
CA GLY A 87 8.70 7.16 17.46
C GLY A 87 9.89 6.86 16.53
N TYR A 88 9.95 7.48 15.36
CA TYR A 88 11.09 7.38 14.45
C TYR A 88 12.05 8.56 14.67
N ASN A 89 13.29 8.25 15.00
CA ASN A 89 14.30 9.26 15.28
C ASN A 89 15.19 9.48 14.06
N PHE A 90 15.67 10.71 13.88
CA PHE A 90 16.63 11.01 12.82
C PHE A 90 17.85 10.08 12.91
N LYS A 91 18.23 9.49 11.78
CA LYS A 91 19.37 8.61 11.67
C LYS A 91 20.51 9.24 10.87
N MET A 92 20.23 9.67 9.66
CA MET A 92 21.25 10.23 8.75
C MET A 92 20.63 10.96 7.55
N THR A 93 21.46 11.79 6.94
CA THR A 93 21.26 12.36 5.59
C THR A 93 22.65 12.68 5.00
N ALA A 94 22.77 12.72 3.69
CA ALA A 94 24.01 13.13 3.02
C ALA A 94 24.11 14.67 2.92
N PHE A 95 25.30 15.18 2.64
CA PHE A 95 25.58 16.62 2.58
C PHE A 95 25.43 17.17 1.16
N HIS A 96 24.27 16.98 0.54
CA HIS A 96 23.92 17.60 -0.74
C HIS A 96 22.44 17.98 -0.82
N ILE A 97 22.11 18.87 -1.75
CA ILE A 97 20.73 19.32 -1.94
C ILE A 97 19.87 18.16 -2.45
N GLY A 98 18.72 17.95 -1.80
CA GLY A 98 17.79 16.88 -2.15
C GLY A 98 18.19 15.50 -1.65
N ALA A 99 19.28 15.40 -0.87
CA ALA A 99 19.65 14.17 -0.20
C ALA A 99 18.50 13.64 0.66
N PRO A 100 18.20 12.33 0.61
CA PRO A 100 17.15 11.77 1.43
C PRO A 100 17.50 11.88 2.91
N VAL A 101 16.45 11.97 3.72
CA VAL A 101 16.55 11.94 5.18
C VAL A 101 15.99 10.63 5.69
N THR A 102 16.81 9.87 6.44
CA THR A 102 16.41 8.59 7.02
C THR A 102 16.14 8.73 8.51
N TYR A 103 15.04 8.14 8.94
CA TYR A 103 14.61 7.99 10.33
C TYR A 103 14.48 6.50 10.67
N GLU A 104 14.72 6.15 11.92
CA GLU A 104 14.71 4.77 12.41
C GLU A 104 13.94 4.66 13.72
N SER A 105 13.11 3.63 13.84
CA SER A 105 12.42 3.28 15.07
C SER A 105 13.21 2.22 15.86
N PRO A 106 13.08 2.15 17.20
CA PRO A 106 13.82 1.19 18.03
C PRO A 106 13.58 -0.28 17.67
N ASP A 107 12.45 -0.59 17.04
CA ASP A 107 12.09 -1.93 16.59
C ASP A 107 12.61 -2.27 15.18
N GLY A 108 13.48 -1.44 14.60
CA GLY A 108 14.16 -1.70 13.32
C GLY A 108 13.35 -1.33 12.07
N GLY A 109 12.31 -0.51 12.20
CA GLY A 109 11.64 0.11 11.05
C GLY A 109 12.40 1.34 10.58
N THR A 110 12.43 1.59 9.26
CA THR A 110 13.07 2.79 8.71
C THR A 110 12.12 3.56 7.80
N ILE A 111 12.11 4.88 7.92
CA ILE A 111 11.41 5.80 7.01
C ILE A 111 12.47 6.65 6.31
N THR A 112 12.52 6.62 4.98
CA THR A 112 13.40 7.47 4.17
C THR A 112 12.55 8.44 3.38
N VAL A 113 12.80 9.74 3.55
CA VAL A 113 12.04 10.83 2.93
C VAL A 113 12.90 11.48 1.84
N TYR A 114 12.38 11.54 0.62
CA TYR A 114 12.95 12.22 -0.52
C TYR A 114 12.09 13.45 -0.83
N ASP A 115 12.71 14.63 -0.94
CA ASP A 115 12.00 15.88 -1.19
C ASP A 115 11.77 16.19 -2.68
N GLY A 116 12.39 15.40 -3.57
CA GLY A 116 12.28 15.52 -5.03
C GLY A 116 13.21 16.57 -5.65
N LYS A 117 14.17 17.10 -4.89
CA LYS A 117 15.08 18.17 -5.37
C LYS A 117 16.50 17.67 -5.65
N GLY A 118 16.73 16.37 -5.55
CA GLY A 118 18.06 15.76 -5.68
C GLY A 118 18.37 15.29 -7.10
N ASP A 119 19.42 14.49 -7.23
CA ASP A 119 19.91 13.98 -8.52
C ASP A 119 19.05 12.81 -9.03
N ALA A 120 18.60 12.89 -10.28
CA ALA A 120 17.85 11.83 -10.96
C ALA A 120 18.65 10.52 -11.10
N ASN A 121 19.97 10.60 -11.25
CA ASN A 121 20.84 9.41 -11.31
C ASN A 121 20.88 8.66 -9.97
N MET A 122 20.56 9.34 -8.86
CA MET A 122 20.43 8.76 -7.53
C MET A 122 18.97 8.43 -7.18
N GLY A 123 18.02 8.75 -8.08
CA GLY A 123 16.59 8.60 -7.88
C GLY A 123 16.02 9.53 -6.81
N GLU A 124 16.65 10.70 -6.61
CA GLU A 124 16.28 11.71 -5.60
C GLU A 124 15.46 12.87 -6.18
N ASP A 125 15.27 12.89 -7.50
CA ASP A 125 14.46 13.84 -8.27
C ASP A 125 12.95 13.63 -8.10
N GLN A 126 12.55 12.59 -7.37
CA GLN A 126 11.16 12.27 -7.10
C GLN A 126 10.83 12.44 -5.63
N ARG A 127 9.77 13.19 -5.35
CA ARG A 127 9.23 13.28 -3.99
C ARG A 127 8.54 11.99 -3.61
N LYS A 128 9.18 11.24 -2.71
CA LYS A 128 8.69 9.94 -2.26
C LYS A 128 9.09 9.67 -0.82
N ILE A 129 8.36 8.75 -0.18
CA ILE A 129 8.71 8.23 1.13
C ILE A 129 8.76 6.71 1.03
N ILE A 130 9.84 6.14 1.53
CA ILE A 130 10.07 4.70 1.58
C ILE A 130 10.03 4.25 3.04
N TYR A 131 9.12 3.35 3.36
CA TYR A 131 9.10 2.64 4.64
C TYR A 131 9.63 1.22 4.44
N LYS A 132 10.53 0.78 5.33
CA LYS A 132 11.04 -0.59 5.37
C LYS A 132 10.86 -1.18 6.76
N LYS A 133 10.46 -2.45 6.79
CA LYS A 133 10.36 -3.25 8.01
C LYS A 133 10.56 -4.72 7.67
N GLY A 134 11.63 -5.34 8.16
CA GLY A 134 11.96 -6.73 7.79
C GLY A 134 12.01 -6.87 6.27
N ASN A 135 11.18 -7.76 5.72
CA ASN A 135 11.10 -8.04 4.29
C ASN A 135 10.03 -7.23 3.54
N LEU A 136 9.42 -6.24 4.19
CA LEU A 136 8.47 -5.31 3.60
C LEU A 136 9.17 -4.02 3.19
N VAL A 137 8.89 -3.57 1.96
CA VAL A 137 9.23 -2.24 1.44
C VAL A 137 7.96 -1.61 0.90
N GLN A 138 7.60 -0.44 1.41
CA GLN A 138 6.49 0.36 0.91
C GLN A 138 7.02 1.69 0.39
N THR A 139 6.69 2.04 -0.85
CA THR A 139 7.07 3.32 -1.46
C THR A 139 5.83 4.13 -1.79
N MET A 140 5.79 5.38 -1.34
CA MET A 140 4.68 6.31 -1.59
C MET A 140 5.19 7.54 -2.32
N TYR A 141 4.53 7.92 -3.41
CA TYR A 141 4.90 9.06 -4.26
C TYR A 141 3.95 10.23 -4.05
N TYR A 142 4.51 11.43 -3.96
CA TYR A 142 3.77 12.65 -3.65
C TYR A 142 4.02 13.73 -4.71
N ASP A 143 3.06 14.64 -4.89
CA ASP A 143 3.27 15.85 -5.66
C ASP A 143 3.98 16.95 -4.84
N ASP A 144 4.24 18.10 -5.48
CA ASP A 144 4.92 19.23 -4.87
C ASP A 144 4.16 19.81 -3.67
N ASN A 145 2.84 19.62 -3.62
CA ASN A 145 1.99 20.02 -2.50
C ASN A 145 1.93 18.96 -1.40
N GLY A 146 2.71 17.89 -1.52
CA GLY A 146 2.73 16.78 -0.57
C GLY A 146 1.48 15.91 -0.63
N LYS A 147 0.71 15.94 -1.72
CA LYS A 147 -0.47 15.07 -1.90
C LYS A 147 -0.05 13.75 -2.54
N LEU A 148 -0.60 12.66 -2.03
CA LEU A 148 -0.32 11.32 -2.52
C LEU A 148 -0.80 11.16 -3.97
N ARG A 149 0.04 10.57 -4.81
CA ARG A 149 -0.21 10.35 -6.24
C ARG A 149 -0.21 8.89 -6.64
N ALA A 150 0.65 8.09 -6.02
CA ALA A 150 0.80 6.67 -6.28
C ALA A 150 1.55 6.02 -5.12
N GLY A 151 1.61 4.69 -5.13
CA GLY A 151 2.50 3.96 -4.27
C GLY A 151 2.54 2.49 -4.65
N ASN A 152 3.45 1.78 -4.01
CA ASN A 152 3.53 0.34 -4.10
C ASN A 152 3.98 -0.26 -2.77
N ILE A 153 3.80 -1.56 -2.66
CA ILE A 153 4.33 -2.36 -1.57
C ILE A 153 4.88 -3.66 -2.12
N THR A 154 6.02 -4.05 -1.58
CA THR A 154 6.69 -5.31 -1.87
C THR A 154 6.91 -6.04 -0.56
N VAL A 155 6.57 -7.32 -0.53
CA VAL A 155 6.82 -8.20 0.62
C VAL A 155 7.53 -9.45 0.12
N ARG A 156 8.73 -9.72 0.63
CA ARG A 156 9.49 -10.94 0.31
C ARG A 156 9.32 -12.00 1.39
N SER A 157 9.30 -13.26 0.96
CA SER A 157 9.32 -14.38 1.91
C SER A 157 10.63 -14.41 2.67
N ALA A 158 10.56 -14.44 4.00
CA ALA A 158 11.73 -14.62 4.88
C ALA A 158 12.43 -15.97 4.70
N ILE A 159 11.68 -16.98 4.23
CA ILE A 159 12.14 -18.37 4.17
C ILE A 159 12.86 -18.64 2.85
N THR A 160 12.26 -18.24 1.73
CA THR A 160 12.78 -18.58 0.39
C THR A 160 13.50 -17.43 -0.29
N ASN A 161 13.32 -16.19 0.19
CA ASN A 161 13.79 -14.94 -0.44
C ASN A 161 13.43 -14.77 -1.94
N SER A 162 12.63 -15.68 -2.48
CA SER A 162 12.34 -15.84 -3.91
C SER A 162 10.87 -15.60 -4.21
N LYS A 163 9.98 -15.88 -3.24
CA LYS A 163 8.57 -15.52 -3.34
C LYS A 163 8.41 -14.06 -2.96
N GLU A 164 8.04 -13.25 -3.94
CA GLU A 164 7.76 -11.82 -3.79
C GLU A 164 6.27 -11.57 -4.01
N CYS A 165 5.65 -10.79 -3.13
CA CYS A 165 4.34 -10.22 -3.33
C CYS A 165 4.51 -8.76 -3.66
N TYR A 166 3.91 -8.32 -4.76
CA TYR A 166 3.95 -6.93 -5.20
C TYR A 166 2.52 -6.41 -5.32
N ALA A 167 2.30 -5.16 -4.90
CA ALA A 167 1.04 -4.48 -5.17
C ALA A 167 1.23 -3.00 -5.51
N ASP A 168 0.55 -2.56 -6.56
CA ASP A 168 0.45 -1.16 -6.98
C ASP A 168 -0.80 -0.49 -6.44
N PHE A 169 -0.69 0.78 -6.11
CA PHE A 169 -1.80 1.59 -5.59
C PHE A 169 -2.22 2.66 -6.59
N GLN A 170 -3.50 2.67 -6.94
CA GLN A 170 -4.11 3.82 -7.60
C GLN A 170 -4.65 4.78 -6.56
N VAL A 171 -4.39 6.08 -6.77
CA VAL A 171 -4.77 7.13 -5.82
C VAL A 171 -5.69 8.14 -6.50
N ARG A 172 -6.82 8.46 -5.87
CA ARG A 172 -7.71 9.55 -6.27
C ARG A 172 -8.05 10.38 -5.04
N ASN A 173 -8.05 11.71 -5.20
CA ASN A 173 -8.34 12.65 -4.11
C ASN A 173 -7.54 12.31 -2.84
N ASN A 174 -6.23 12.06 -2.98
CA ASN A 174 -5.31 11.75 -1.88
C ASN A 174 -5.60 10.44 -1.12
N ASN A 175 -6.43 9.55 -1.66
CA ASN A 175 -6.78 8.26 -1.04
C ASN A 175 -6.49 7.11 -2.00
N ILE A 176 -6.05 5.97 -1.46
CA ILE A 176 -5.91 4.74 -2.25
C ILE A 176 -7.30 4.22 -2.60
N THR A 177 -7.57 4.08 -3.90
CA THR A 177 -8.87 3.61 -4.43
C THR A 177 -8.79 2.20 -5.01
N THR A 178 -7.59 1.77 -5.41
CA THR A 178 -7.40 0.45 -6.03
C THR A 178 -6.05 -0.09 -5.63
N ILE A 179 -6.02 -1.40 -5.34
CA ILE A 179 -4.81 -2.16 -5.07
C ILE A 179 -4.77 -3.26 -6.12
N ALA A 180 -3.78 -3.20 -7.01
CA ALA A 180 -3.53 -4.26 -7.98
C ALA A 180 -2.43 -5.15 -7.41
N THR A 181 -2.71 -6.44 -7.18
CA THR A 181 -1.75 -7.38 -6.62
C THR A 181 -1.16 -8.29 -7.71
N HIS A 182 0.10 -8.65 -7.54
CA HIS A 182 0.90 -9.37 -8.53
C HIS A 182 1.68 -10.50 -7.87
N SER A 183 1.75 -11.64 -8.57
CA SER A 183 2.41 -12.88 -8.13
C SER A 183 3.82 -13.07 -8.65
#